data_AF-A0A963WT41-F1
#
_entry.id   AF-A0A963WT41-F1
#
_cell.length_a   1.000
_cell.length_b   1.000
_cell.length_c   1.000
_cell.angle_alpha   90.00
_cell.angle_beta   90.00
_cell.angle_gamma   90.00
#
_symmetry.space_group_name_H-M   'P 1'
#
loop_
_entity.id
_entity.type
_entity.pdbx_description
1 polymer ?
#
loop_
_entity_poly.entity_id
_entity_poly.type
_entity_poly.pdbx_seq_one_letter_code
_entity_poly.pdbx_strand_id
1 'polypeptide(L)'
;MVETNGIHTAIVMPLVTPQKDWREDFPAADLPAPGREYTHVSVSWGEREVFLNTPEWTDLSIAKAFGAATGGDGLLHVAHYVRPAASEYHRELTISAAEYARLVAAIEKQVLPATEREVFLGYADYDVFYDAPGTYHLGNTCNQWTSDMLAEAGIKTGWWTPFPGGVMKWVPEGG
;
A
#
# COMPACT_ATOMS: atom_id res chain seq x y z
N MET A 1 9.17 4.10 3.59
CA MET A 1 8.39 5.30 3.94
C MET A 1 6.95 4.88 4.15
N VAL A 2 6.16 5.66 4.86
CA VAL A 2 4.70 5.54 4.87
C VAL A 2 4.14 6.75 4.14
N GLU A 3 3.33 6.51 3.12
CA GLU A 3 2.68 7.56 2.34
C GLU A 3 1.22 7.74 2.73
N THR A 4 0.68 8.93 2.49
CA THR A 4 -0.74 9.22 2.60
C THR A 4 -1.19 10.30 1.61
N ASN A 5 -2.44 10.22 1.17
CA ASN A 5 -3.11 11.29 0.43
C ASN A 5 -4.18 12.01 1.26
N GLY A 6 -4.25 11.75 2.58
CA GLY A 6 -5.27 12.30 3.47
C GLY A 6 -6.54 11.45 3.63
N ILE A 7 -6.73 10.43 2.79
CA ILE A 7 -7.80 9.42 2.92
C ILE A 7 -7.21 8.03 3.17
N HIS A 8 -6.13 7.71 2.48
CA HIS A 8 -5.51 6.41 2.38
C HIS A 8 -4.05 6.43 2.84
N THR A 9 -3.50 5.26 3.17
CA THR A 9 -2.07 5.09 3.48
C THR A 9 -1.51 3.88 2.77
N ALA A 10 -0.23 3.96 2.41
CA ALA A 10 0.50 2.86 1.81
C ALA A 10 1.95 2.81 2.29
N ILE A 11 2.62 1.70 2.00
CA ILE A 11 3.99 1.44 2.41
C ILE A 11 4.90 1.52 1.20
N VAL A 12 5.78 2.51 1.18
CA VAL A 12 6.77 2.71 0.12
C VAL A 12 8.09 2.05 0.50
N MET A 13 8.60 1.17 -0.34
CA MET A 13 9.81 0.39 -0.13
C MET A 13 10.77 0.55 -1.31
N PRO A 14 12.09 0.39 -1.11
CA PRO A 14 13.01 0.26 -2.23
C PRO A 14 12.61 -0.93 -3.11
N LEU A 15 12.61 -0.73 -4.43
CA LEU A 15 12.17 -1.75 -5.39
C LEU A 15 13.05 -2.99 -5.35
N VAL A 16 14.35 -2.81 -5.10
CA VAL A 16 15.33 -3.89 -4.99
C VAL A 16 16.18 -3.67 -3.74
N THR A 17 16.31 -4.71 -2.93
CA THR A 17 17.16 -4.78 -1.75
C THR A 17 17.88 -6.14 -1.71
N PRO A 18 18.89 -6.33 -0.84
CA PRO A 18 19.49 -7.65 -0.62
C PRO A 18 18.50 -8.71 -0.11
N GLN A 19 17.36 -8.31 0.47
CA GLN A 19 16.37 -9.23 1.05
C GLN A 19 15.21 -9.54 0.10
N LYS A 20 14.90 -8.64 -0.84
CA LYS A 20 13.73 -8.75 -1.71
C LYS A 20 13.91 -7.97 -3.00
N ASP A 21 13.53 -8.60 -4.11
CA ASP A 21 13.35 -7.96 -5.41
C ASP A 21 11.85 -7.92 -5.74
N TRP A 22 11.23 -6.75 -5.57
CA TRP A 22 9.79 -6.59 -5.79
C TRP A 22 9.39 -6.59 -7.27
N ARG A 23 10.37 -6.60 -8.20
CA ARG A 23 10.07 -6.68 -9.64
C ARG A 23 9.50 -8.05 -10.03
N GLU A 24 9.76 -9.08 -9.21
CA GLU A 24 9.20 -10.41 -9.41
C GLU A 24 7.71 -10.45 -9.10
N ASP A 25 7.26 -9.72 -8.08
CA ASP A 25 5.85 -9.62 -7.71
C ASP A 25 5.11 -8.51 -8.46
N PHE A 26 5.78 -7.40 -8.74
CA PHE A 26 5.18 -6.19 -9.31
C PHE A 26 6.02 -5.71 -10.51
N PRO A 27 5.99 -6.44 -11.63
CA PRO A 27 6.81 -6.11 -12.79
C PRO A 27 6.35 -4.80 -13.43
N ALA A 28 7.29 -3.96 -13.85
CA ALA A 28 6.96 -2.71 -14.54
C ALA A 28 6.22 -2.93 -15.86
N ALA A 29 6.28 -4.14 -16.43
CA ALA A 29 5.53 -4.53 -17.64
C ALA A 29 4.01 -4.47 -17.46
N ASP A 30 3.52 -4.53 -16.22
CA ASP A 30 2.09 -4.40 -15.91
C ASP A 30 1.64 -2.93 -15.88
N LEU A 31 2.57 -1.97 -15.99
CA LEU A 31 2.29 -0.54 -15.97
C LEU A 31 2.11 0.03 -17.39
N PRO A 32 1.31 1.09 -17.56
CA PRO A 32 1.25 1.85 -18.82
C PRO A 32 2.58 2.53 -19.21
N ALA A 33 3.40 2.94 -18.23
CA ALA A 33 4.71 3.57 -18.46
C ALA A 33 5.90 2.67 -18.01
N PRO A 34 6.13 1.51 -18.64
CA PRO A 34 7.09 0.51 -18.15
C PRO A 34 8.56 0.95 -18.23
N GLY A 35 8.87 1.96 -19.04
CA GLY A 35 10.24 2.38 -19.35
C GLY A 35 10.90 3.34 -18.35
N ARG A 36 10.23 3.70 -17.25
CA ARG A 36 10.81 4.60 -16.24
C ARG A 36 11.81 3.86 -15.35
N GLU A 37 12.84 4.57 -14.88
CA GLU A 37 13.82 4.04 -13.92
C GLU A 37 13.26 4.02 -12.49
N TYR A 38 12.24 3.20 -12.26
CA TYR A 38 11.62 3.04 -10.96
C TYR A 38 12.63 2.55 -9.92
N THR A 39 12.63 3.18 -8.75
CA THR A 39 13.52 2.83 -7.64
C THR A 39 12.77 2.36 -6.41
N HIS A 40 11.46 2.62 -6.32
CA HIS A 40 10.61 2.25 -5.20
C HIS A 40 9.28 1.70 -5.67
N VAL A 41 8.66 0.91 -4.81
CA VAL A 41 7.28 0.44 -4.95
C VAL A 41 6.50 0.85 -3.71
N SER A 42 5.30 1.38 -3.91
CA SER A 42 4.29 1.60 -2.89
C SER A 42 3.28 0.48 -2.95
N VAL A 43 2.95 -0.10 -1.80
CA VAL A 43 1.95 -1.17 -1.70
C VAL A 43 0.90 -0.79 -0.67
N SER A 44 -0.35 -0.95 -1.06
CA SER A 44 -1.49 -0.87 -0.16
C SER A 44 -2.56 -1.88 -0.54
N TRP A 45 -3.53 -2.06 0.35
CA TRP A 45 -4.65 -2.98 0.18
C TRP A 45 -5.95 -2.27 0.51
N GLY A 46 -7.04 -2.60 -0.17
CA GLY A 46 -8.35 -2.04 0.11
C GLY A 46 -9.49 -2.84 -0.51
N GLU A 47 -10.69 -2.29 -0.44
CA GLU A 47 -11.87 -2.91 -1.03
C GLU A 47 -11.87 -2.73 -2.56
N ARG A 48 -12.05 -3.84 -3.27
CA ARG A 48 -11.99 -3.92 -4.73
C ARG A 48 -12.91 -2.94 -5.44
N GLU A 49 -14.20 -2.96 -5.13
CA GLU A 49 -15.18 -2.14 -5.84
C GLU A 49 -14.97 -0.65 -5.55
N VAL A 50 -14.59 -0.29 -4.32
CA VAL A 50 -14.24 1.10 -3.99
C VAL A 50 -13.01 1.54 -4.77
N PHE A 51 -11.93 0.74 -4.83
CA PHE A 51 -10.73 1.09 -5.58
C PHE A 51 -11.02 1.26 -7.08
N LEU A 52 -11.68 0.29 -7.71
CA LEU A 52 -11.90 0.31 -9.15
C LEU A 52 -12.89 1.37 -9.62
N ASN A 53 -13.87 1.75 -8.78
CA ASN A 53 -14.91 2.71 -9.15
C ASN A 53 -14.66 4.14 -8.62
N THR A 54 -13.55 4.37 -7.93
CA THR A 54 -13.23 5.67 -7.31
C THR A 54 -11.88 6.22 -7.77
N PRO A 55 -11.81 6.78 -9.00
CA PRO A 55 -10.54 7.23 -9.58
C PRO A 55 -9.97 8.50 -8.93
N GLU A 56 -10.83 9.37 -8.36
CA GLU A 56 -10.42 10.66 -7.81
C GLU A 56 -10.56 10.67 -6.30
N TRP A 57 -9.45 10.57 -5.56
CA TRP A 57 -9.40 10.51 -4.08
C TRP A 57 -9.70 11.83 -3.36
N THR A 58 -10.49 12.72 -3.96
CA THR A 58 -10.68 14.08 -3.46
C THR A 58 -12.00 14.28 -2.71
N ASP A 59 -12.91 13.30 -2.72
CA ASP A 59 -14.26 13.47 -2.18
C ASP A 59 -14.44 12.85 -0.78
N LEU A 60 -15.11 13.60 0.10
CA LEU A 60 -15.57 13.16 1.42
C LEU A 60 -16.51 11.94 1.32
N SER A 61 -17.16 11.74 0.17
CA SER A 61 -17.95 10.55 -0.14
C SER A 61 -17.11 9.26 -0.13
N ILE A 62 -15.80 9.35 -0.39
CA ILE A 62 -14.87 8.22 -0.44
C ILE A 62 -14.54 7.75 0.96
N ALA A 63 -14.22 8.67 1.87
CA ALA A 63 -14.06 8.34 3.29
C ALA A 63 -15.33 7.67 3.85
N LYS A 64 -16.52 8.09 3.38
CA LYS A 64 -17.78 7.42 3.71
C LYS A 64 -17.90 6.05 3.05
N ALA A 65 -17.47 5.89 1.80
CA ALA A 65 -17.46 4.60 1.10
C ALA A 65 -16.58 3.58 1.81
N PHE A 66 -15.33 3.93 2.18
CA PHE A 66 -14.47 3.09 3.00
C PHE A 66 -15.07 2.79 4.38
N GLY A 67 -15.75 3.76 5.00
CA GLY A 67 -16.44 3.55 6.27
C GLY A 67 -17.72 2.71 6.19
N ALA A 68 -18.34 2.62 5.01
CA ALA A 68 -19.60 1.91 4.82
C ALA A 68 -19.43 0.54 4.15
N ALA A 69 -18.35 0.34 3.39
CA ALA A 69 -18.04 -0.91 2.72
C ALA A 69 -17.73 -2.01 3.74
N THR A 70 -18.32 -3.19 3.51
CA THR A 70 -18.08 -4.39 4.33
C THR A 70 -18.38 -5.63 3.49
N GLY A 71 -17.60 -6.69 3.67
CA GLY A 71 -17.79 -7.96 2.97
C GLY A 71 -17.28 -8.00 1.53
N GLY A 72 -16.61 -6.95 1.06
CA GLY A 72 -16.02 -6.90 -0.28
C GLY A 72 -14.66 -7.59 -0.36
N ASP A 73 -14.25 -7.96 -1.57
CA ASP A 73 -12.96 -8.61 -1.82
C ASP A 73 -11.80 -7.62 -1.70
N GLY A 74 -10.63 -8.15 -1.33
CA GLY A 74 -9.39 -7.39 -1.26
C GLY A 74 -8.79 -7.08 -2.64
N LEU A 75 -8.19 -5.91 -2.76
CA LEU A 75 -7.42 -5.49 -3.92
C LEU A 75 -6.14 -4.80 -3.47
N LEU A 76 -4.99 -5.24 -4.01
CA LEU A 76 -3.73 -4.55 -3.85
C LEU A 76 -3.68 -3.37 -4.83
N HIS A 77 -3.31 -2.19 -4.33
CA HIS A 77 -2.92 -1.05 -5.14
C HIS A 77 -1.41 -0.87 -5.04
N VAL A 78 -0.74 -0.91 -6.19
CA VAL A 78 0.71 -0.88 -6.29
C VAL A 78 1.13 0.27 -7.21
N ALA A 79 1.93 1.19 -6.69
CA ALA A 79 2.47 2.31 -7.45
C ALA A 79 4.00 2.27 -7.49
N HIS A 80 4.60 2.60 -8.63
CA HIS A 80 6.04 2.64 -8.79
C HIS A 80 6.55 4.08 -8.84
N TYR A 81 7.60 4.37 -8.06
CA TYR A 81 8.16 5.71 -7.94
C TYR A 81 9.62 5.79 -8.36
N VAL A 82 10.00 6.97 -8.84
CA VAL A 82 11.40 7.32 -9.13
C VAL A 82 11.89 8.25 -8.04
N ARG A 83 12.71 7.73 -7.13
CA ARG A 83 13.37 8.46 -6.03
C ARG A 83 12.39 9.39 -5.28
N PRO A 84 11.32 8.83 -4.65
CA PRO A 84 10.37 9.62 -3.89
C PRO A 84 11.10 10.36 -2.76
N ALA A 85 10.75 11.63 -2.56
CA ALA A 85 11.34 12.48 -1.53
C ALA A 85 10.46 12.52 -0.28
N ALA A 86 11.08 12.70 0.88
CA ALA A 86 10.37 12.93 2.12
C ALA A 86 9.49 14.19 2.03
N SER A 87 8.28 14.12 2.58
CA SER A 87 7.31 15.22 2.65
C SER A 87 6.30 14.97 3.76
N GLU A 88 5.37 15.90 3.99
CA GLU A 88 4.26 15.68 4.92
C GLU A 88 3.40 14.46 4.53
N TYR A 89 3.35 14.15 3.23
CA TYR A 89 2.60 13.04 2.64
C TYR A 89 3.45 11.77 2.46
N HIS A 90 4.77 11.84 2.62
CA HIS A 90 5.69 10.72 2.51
C HIS A 90 6.69 10.77 3.66
N ARG A 91 6.36 10.09 4.76
CA ARG A 91 7.19 10.12 5.97
C ARG A 91 8.18 8.96 5.98
N GLU A 92 9.45 9.29 6.17
CA GLU A 92 10.50 8.27 6.24
C GLU A 92 10.39 7.45 7.52
N LEU A 93 10.71 6.16 7.39
CA LEU A 93 10.75 5.24 8.50
C LEU A 93 12.00 4.38 8.35
N THR A 94 12.94 4.56 9.28
CA THR A 94 14.14 3.71 9.36
C THR A 94 13.83 2.50 10.22
N ILE A 95 14.00 1.31 9.65
CA ILE A 95 13.76 0.03 10.33
C ILE A 95 15.00 -0.85 10.19
N SER A 96 15.17 -1.77 11.13
CA SER A 96 16.21 -2.79 11.09
C SER A 96 15.99 -3.78 9.96
N ALA A 97 17.07 -4.45 9.55
CA ALA A 97 17.01 -5.53 8.55
C ALA A 97 16.07 -6.68 8.97
N ALA A 98 15.91 -6.94 10.27
CA ALA A 98 15.00 -7.97 10.77
C ALA A 98 13.53 -7.53 10.71
N GLU A 99 13.25 -6.24 10.99
CA GLU A 99 11.91 -5.66 10.81
C GLU A 99 11.53 -5.66 9.33
N TYR A 100 12.46 -5.28 8.44
CA TYR A 100 12.20 -5.29 7.01
C TYR A 100 11.92 -6.71 6.46
N ALA A 101 12.68 -7.72 6.89
CA ALA A 101 12.40 -9.10 6.50
C ALA A 101 11.00 -9.58 6.92
N ARG A 102 10.53 -9.17 8.11
CA ARG A 102 9.17 -9.46 8.56
C ARG A 102 8.12 -8.70 7.76
N LEU A 103 8.39 -7.43 7.41
CA LEU A 103 7.51 -6.63 6.56
C LEU A 103 7.34 -7.26 5.17
N VAL A 104 8.45 -7.68 4.54
CA VAL A 104 8.44 -8.38 3.26
C VAL A 104 7.55 -9.63 3.34
N ALA A 105 7.79 -10.49 4.34
CA ALA A 105 7.01 -11.72 4.51
C ALA A 105 5.52 -11.46 4.81
N ALA A 106 5.18 -10.34 5.46
CA ALA A 106 3.79 -9.95 5.71
C ALA A 106 3.08 -9.53 4.41
N ILE A 107 3.74 -8.68 3.61
CA ILE A 107 3.21 -8.19 2.33
C ILE A 107 3.11 -9.32 1.30
N GLU A 108 4.09 -10.23 1.24
CA GLU A 108 4.06 -11.38 0.31
C GLU A 108 2.84 -12.28 0.51
N LYS A 109 2.33 -12.43 1.74
CA LYS A 109 1.07 -13.18 2.00
C LYS A 109 -0.15 -12.54 1.34
N GLN A 110 -0.07 -11.26 0.97
CA GLN A 110 -1.13 -10.51 0.29
C GLN A 110 -0.99 -10.58 -1.23
N VAL A 111 0.11 -11.14 -1.74
CA VAL A 111 0.36 -11.27 -3.17
C VAL A 111 -0.08 -12.66 -3.62
N LEU A 112 -1.13 -12.72 -4.44
CA LEU A 112 -1.50 -13.96 -5.11
C LEU A 112 -0.45 -14.33 -6.18
N PRO A 113 -0.27 -15.63 -6.48
CA PRO A 113 0.58 -16.07 -7.58
C PRO A 113 0.17 -15.40 -8.90
N ALA A 114 1.13 -15.06 -9.76
CA ALA A 114 0.87 -14.39 -11.04
C ALA A 114 -0.12 -15.15 -11.95
N THR A 115 -0.24 -16.47 -11.80
CA THR A 115 -1.20 -17.31 -12.54
C THR A 115 -2.63 -17.28 -11.99
N GLU A 116 -2.82 -16.76 -10.78
CA GLU A 116 -4.09 -16.79 -10.03
C GLU A 116 -4.67 -15.39 -9.79
N ARG A 117 -3.96 -14.33 -10.18
CA ARG A 117 -4.39 -12.94 -9.99
C ARG A 117 -4.73 -12.27 -11.32
N GLU A 118 -5.81 -11.50 -11.34
CA GLU A 118 -6.07 -10.56 -12.41
C GLU A 118 -5.30 -9.25 -12.18
N VAL A 119 -5.04 -8.53 -13.28
CA VAL A 119 -4.31 -7.25 -13.29
C VAL A 119 -5.24 -6.18 -13.85
N PHE A 120 -5.41 -5.08 -13.11
CA PHE A 120 -6.22 -3.94 -13.54
C PHE A 120 -5.37 -2.68 -13.62
N LEU A 121 -5.71 -1.79 -14.55
CA LEU A 121 -5.03 -0.50 -14.65
C LEU A 121 -5.26 0.31 -13.38
N GLY A 122 -4.19 0.95 -12.90
CA GLY A 122 -4.23 1.88 -11.79
C GLY A 122 -4.88 3.22 -12.15
N TYR A 123 -4.74 4.20 -11.25
CA TYR A 123 -5.28 5.54 -11.44
C TYR A 123 -4.42 6.40 -12.39
N ALA A 124 -3.14 6.05 -12.53
CA ALA A 124 -2.13 6.77 -13.28
C ALA A 124 -1.34 5.81 -14.18
N ASP A 125 -0.34 6.35 -14.89
CA ASP A 125 0.51 5.56 -15.78
C ASP A 125 1.63 4.78 -15.07
N TYR A 126 1.72 4.91 -13.74
CA TYR A 126 2.76 4.32 -12.90
C TYR A 126 2.22 3.41 -11.80
N ASP A 127 0.93 3.10 -11.80
CA ASP A 127 0.31 2.22 -10.83
C ASP A 127 -0.62 1.19 -11.48
N VAL A 128 -0.96 0.18 -10.69
CA VAL A 128 -1.66 -1.03 -11.12
C VAL A 128 -2.37 -1.65 -9.91
N PHE A 129 -3.45 -2.37 -10.17
CA PHE A 129 -4.11 -3.19 -9.16
C PHE A 129 -3.95 -4.68 -9.43
N TYR A 130 -3.91 -5.45 -8.34
CA TYR A 130 -3.91 -6.91 -8.37
C TYR A 130 -4.94 -7.45 -7.40
N ASP A 131 -5.56 -8.58 -7.75
CA ASP A 131 -6.35 -9.35 -6.79
C ASP A 131 -5.54 -9.68 -5.54
N ALA A 132 -6.19 -9.58 -4.39
CA ALA A 132 -5.58 -9.82 -3.10
C ALA A 132 -6.47 -10.69 -2.22
N PRO A 133 -5.90 -11.57 -1.38
CA PRO A 133 -6.68 -12.30 -0.41
C PRO A 133 -7.23 -11.34 0.67
N GLY A 134 -8.29 -11.79 1.35
CA GLY A 134 -8.90 -11.09 2.46
C GLY A 134 -10.24 -10.44 2.13
N THR A 135 -10.95 -10.05 3.17
CA THR A 135 -12.27 -9.42 3.07
C THR A 135 -12.24 -8.08 3.77
N TYR A 136 -12.75 -7.05 3.11
CA TYR A 136 -12.80 -5.71 3.65
C TYR A 136 -13.91 -5.57 4.70
N HIS A 137 -13.61 -4.92 5.82
CA HIS A 137 -14.59 -4.52 6.82
C HIS A 137 -14.03 -3.41 7.72
N LEU A 138 -14.83 -2.84 8.62
CA LEU A 138 -14.41 -1.75 9.52
C LEU A 138 -13.17 -2.04 10.40
N GLY A 139 -12.87 -3.31 10.67
CA GLY A 139 -11.65 -3.75 11.36
C GLY A 139 -10.48 -4.11 10.44
N ASN A 140 -10.62 -3.99 9.12
CA ASN A 140 -9.65 -4.35 8.08
C ASN A 140 -9.87 -3.40 6.91
N THR A 141 -9.56 -2.13 7.17
CA THR A 141 -9.59 -1.04 6.20
C THR A 141 -8.20 -0.88 5.58
N CYS A 142 -8.05 -0.06 4.55
CA CYS A 142 -6.74 0.19 3.97
C CYS A 142 -5.73 0.78 4.97
N ASN A 143 -6.17 1.72 5.81
CA ASN A 143 -5.33 2.31 6.86
C ASN A 143 -5.01 1.34 7.98
N GLN A 144 -5.97 0.47 8.33
CA GLN A 144 -5.73 -0.60 9.29
C GLN A 144 -4.73 -1.61 8.74
N TRP A 145 -4.86 -2.01 7.48
CA TRP A 145 -3.95 -2.92 6.80
C TRP A 145 -2.51 -2.40 6.83
N THR A 146 -2.29 -1.11 6.52
CA THR A 146 -0.96 -0.49 6.62
C THR A 146 -0.42 -0.58 8.04
N SER A 147 -1.24 -0.31 9.06
CA SER A 147 -0.84 -0.43 10.46
C SER A 147 -0.52 -1.87 10.87
N ASP A 148 -1.27 -2.85 10.37
CA ASP A 148 -1.10 -4.27 10.65
C ASP A 148 0.19 -4.81 10.01
N MET A 149 0.50 -4.42 8.77
CA MET A 149 1.76 -4.78 8.12
C MET A 149 2.98 -4.24 8.88
N LEU A 150 2.89 -2.99 9.35
CA LEU A 150 3.92 -2.39 10.21
C LEU A 150 4.00 -3.11 11.57
N ALA A 151 2.87 -3.45 12.18
CA ALA A 151 2.83 -4.20 13.44
C ALA A 151 3.42 -5.62 13.31
N GLU A 152 3.12 -6.34 12.23
CA GLU A 152 3.72 -7.64 11.90
C GLU A 152 5.25 -7.52 11.71
N ALA A 153 5.72 -6.40 11.16
CA ALA A 153 7.13 -6.09 11.07
C ALA A 153 7.77 -5.82 12.44
N GLY A 154 7.00 -5.66 13.52
CA GLY A 154 7.46 -5.31 14.87
C GLY A 154 7.62 -3.81 15.08
N ILE A 155 7.13 -3.00 14.15
CA ILE A 155 7.14 -1.54 14.23
C ILE A 155 5.95 -1.11 15.07
N LYS A 156 6.19 -0.18 16.00
CA LYS A 156 5.14 0.29 16.90
C LYS A 156 4.10 1.11 16.13
N THR A 157 2.86 0.63 16.14
CA THR A 157 1.69 1.33 15.57
C THR A 157 0.51 1.32 16.56
N GLY A 158 -0.61 1.91 16.17
CA GLY A 158 -1.84 1.90 16.95
C GLY A 158 -2.60 0.59 16.73
N TRP A 159 -3.22 0.06 17.79
CA TRP A 159 -4.01 -1.18 17.70
C TRP A 159 -5.26 -1.06 16.80
N TRP A 160 -5.76 0.15 16.59
CA TRP A 160 -6.86 0.41 15.65
C TRP A 160 -6.70 1.80 15.02
N THR A 161 -6.45 1.84 13.71
CA THR A 161 -6.13 3.06 12.93
C THR A 161 -6.88 3.05 11.60
N PRO A 162 -8.22 3.15 11.60
CA PRO A 162 -9.02 3.15 10.36
C PRO A 162 -8.85 4.43 9.52
N PHE A 163 -8.21 5.46 10.07
CA PHE A 163 -7.95 6.75 9.42
C PHE A 163 -6.44 7.01 9.31
N PRO A 164 -5.99 7.76 8.28
CA PRO A 164 -4.58 7.95 7.99
C PRO A 164 -3.83 8.63 9.15
N GLY A 165 -4.45 9.60 9.82
CA GLY A 165 -3.84 10.27 10.98
C GLY A 165 -3.49 9.32 12.13
N GLY A 166 -4.21 8.21 12.27
CA GLY A 166 -3.90 7.16 13.25
C GLY A 166 -2.60 6.43 12.93
N VAL A 167 -2.35 6.14 11.66
CA VAL A 167 -1.10 5.52 11.16
C VAL A 167 0.06 6.52 11.23
N MET A 168 -0.14 7.70 10.66
CA MET A 168 0.90 8.73 10.51
C MET A 168 1.40 9.27 11.85
N LYS A 169 0.60 9.22 12.91
CA LYS A 169 1.02 9.54 14.29
C LYS A 169 2.25 8.74 14.76
N TRP A 170 2.43 7.52 14.23
CA TRP A 170 3.52 6.62 14.63
C TRP A 170 4.76 6.74 13.73
N VAL A 171 4.66 7.48 12.63
CA VAL A 171 5.75 7.71 11.69
C VAL A 171 6.30 9.10 11.93
N PRO A 172 7.60 9.25 12.24
CA PRO A 172 8.20 10.55 12.49
C PRO A 172 7.91 11.54 11.36
N GLU A 173 7.68 12.80 11.72
CA GLU A 173 7.66 13.88 10.74
C GLU A 173 9.08 14.02 10.18
N GLY A 174 9.22 13.90 8.85
CA GLY A 174 10.51 14.11 8.20
C GLY A 174 10.99 15.53 8.49
N GLY A 175 12.24 15.65 8.92
CA GLY A 175 12.90 16.93 9.20
C GLY A 175 13.53 17.56 7.96
#